data_AF-A0A9E1ZCD0-F1
#
_entry.id   AF-A0A9E1ZCD0-F1
#
_cell.length_a   1.000
_cell.length_b   1.000
_cell.length_c   1.000
_cell.angle_alpha   90.00
_cell.angle_beta   90.00
_cell.angle_gamma   90.00
#
_symmetry.space_group_name_H-M   'P 1'
#
loop_
_entity.id
_entity.type
_entity.pdbx_description
1 polymer ?
#
loop_
_entity_poly.entity_id
_entity_poly.type
_entity_poly.pdbx_seq_one_letter_code
_entity_poly.pdbx_strand_id
1 'polypeptide(L)'
;MTQPPQVGIGVCIIKDNKILLGKRKNAHGEGDWCFPGGHLEFNESWEGCARRETKEETGIHIKNIRFVTATNDIFEKEKKHYITIYIMADYDVGEVQVMEPEKCETWDWFHW
;
A
#
# COMPACT_ATOMS: atom_id res chain seq x y z
N MET A 1 -5.59 -26.69 -11.65
CA MET A 1 -4.37 -25.87 -11.80
C MET A 1 -4.15 -25.15 -10.48
N THR A 2 -2.95 -25.24 -9.90
CA THR A 2 -2.60 -24.51 -8.68
C THR A 2 -2.43 -23.03 -9.02
N GLN A 3 -3.12 -22.14 -8.30
CA GLN A 3 -2.95 -20.69 -8.45
C GLN A 3 -1.64 -20.28 -7.76
N PRO A 4 -0.71 -19.60 -8.46
CA PRO A 4 0.51 -19.10 -7.81
C PRO A 4 0.16 -17.96 -6.83
N PRO A 5 1.03 -17.70 -5.83
CA PRO A 5 0.90 -16.52 -4.99
C PRO A 5 0.89 -15.24 -5.84
N GLN A 6 0.13 -14.24 -5.40
CA GLN A 6 0.15 -12.90 -5.98
C GLN A 6 1.25 -12.07 -5.34
N VAL A 7 1.74 -11.04 -6.04
CA VAL A 7 2.75 -10.12 -5.51
C VAL A 7 2.13 -8.74 -5.33
N GLY A 8 2.25 -8.21 -4.12
CA GLY A 8 1.76 -6.87 -3.76
C GLY A 8 2.89 -5.99 -3.24
N ILE A 9 2.73 -4.68 -3.41
CA ILE A 9 3.59 -3.65 -2.83
C ILE A 9 2.80 -2.90 -1.77
N GLY A 10 3.35 -2.80 -0.55
CA GLY A 10 2.85 -1.91 0.50
C GLY A 10 3.81 -0.76 0.76
N VAL A 11 3.31 0.47 0.83
CA VAL A 11 4.14 1.69 0.88
C VAL A 11 4.03 2.38 2.23
N CYS A 12 5.05 2.26 3.07
CA CYS A 12 5.18 3.03 4.31
C CYS A 12 5.71 4.44 3.99
N ILE A 13 4.80 5.42 3.96
CA ILE A 13 5.13 6.82 3.63
C ILE A 13 5.39 7.60 4.91
N ILE A 14 6.56 8.23 5.01
CA ILE A 14 6.99 9.00 6.19
C ILE A 14 6.87 10.50 5.93
N LYS A 15 6.23 11.21 6.87
CA LYS A 15 6.20 12.67 6.94
C LYS A 15 6.22 13.11 8.41
N ASP A 16 7.17 13.96 8.79
CA ASP A 16 7.24 14.55 10.14
C ASP A 16 7.15 13.50 11.28
N ASN A 17 7.92 12.39 11.18
CA ASN A 17 7.90 11.25 12.10
C ASN A 17 6.53 10.55 12.25
N LYS A 18 5.67 10.69 11.24
CA LYS A 18 4.41 9.96 11.13
C LYS A 18 4.38 9.11 9.89
N ILE A 19 3.53 8.10 9.91
CA ILE A 19 3.24 7.23 8.78
C ILE A 19 1.81 7.46 8.28
N LEU A 20 1.61 7.35 6.97
CA LEU A 20 0.28 7.40 6.36
C LEU A 20 -0.38 6.03 6.41
N LEU A 21 -1.57 5.95 6.98
CA LEU A 21 -2.39 4.74 6.98
C LEU A 21 -3.80 5.07 6.51
N GLY A 22 -4.42 4.11 5.82
CA GLY A 22 -5.76 4.20 5.28
C GLY A 22 -6.67 3.19 5.95
N LYS A 23 -7.90 3.61 6.29
CA LYS A 23 -8.90 2.73 6.87
C LYS A 23 -9.69 2.04 5.76
N ARG A 24 -9.54 0.71 5.64
CA ARG A 24 -10.12 -0.08 4.54
C ARG A 24 -11.65 -0.14 4.63
N LYS A 25 -12.30 -0.09 3.47
CA LYS A 25 -13.75 -0.20 3.28
C LYS A 25 -14.06 -1.27 2.22
N ASN A 26 -15.11 -2.05 2.43
CA ASN A 26 -15.59 -3.07 1.47
C ASN A 26 -14.51 -4.04 0.95
N ALA A 27 -13.45 -4.27 1.72
CA ALA A 27 -12.35 -5.16 1.37
C ALA A 27 -12.08 -6.14 2.52
N HIS A 28 -11.27 -7.18 2.29
CA HIS A 28 -10.78 -8.01 3.41
C HIS A 28 -10.01 -7.12 4.40
N GLY A 29 -10.27 -7.32 5.70
CA GLY A 29 -9.81 -6.41 6.75
C GLY A 29 -10.61 -5.11 6.82
N GLU A 30 -11.93 -5.15 6.57
CA GLU A 30 -12.78 -3.97 6.72
C GLU A 30 -12.64 -3.37 8.12
N GLY A 31 -12.30 -2.08 8.19
CA GLY A 31 -12.00 -1.38 9.44
C GLY A 31 -10.54 -1.45 9.89
N ASP A 32 -9.71 -2.31 9.29
CA ASP A 32 -8.26 -2.34 9.55
C ASP A 32 -7.56 -1.17 8.85
N TRP A 33 -6.43 -0.76 9.44
CA TRP A 33 -5.54 0.25 8.88
C TRP A 33 -4.48 -0.42 8.02
N CYS A 34 -4.27 0.07 6.80
CA CYS A 34 -3.25 -0.43 5.90
C CYS A 34 -2.42 0.70 5.29
N PHE A 35 -1.23 0.35 4.81
CA PHE A 35 -0.48 1.23 3.93
C PHE A 35 -1.20 1.38 2.58
N PRO A 36 -0.95 2.49 1.84
CA PRO A 36 -1.20 2.53 0.40
C PRO A 36 -0.46 1.40 -0.32
N GLY A 37 -1.03 0.94 -1.42
CA GLY A 37 -0.40 -0.10 -2.23
C GLY A 37 -1.36 -1.06 -2.90
N GLY A 38 -0.81 -1.83 -3.84
CA GLY A 38 -1.61 -2.74 -4.64
C GLY A 38 -0.76 -3.80 -5.34
N HIS A 39 -1.25 -4.31 -6.46
CA HIS A 39 -0.60 -5.39 -7.19
C HIS A 39 0.61 -4.87 -7.96
N LEU A 40 1.69 -5.65 -7.94
CA LEU A 40 2.83 -5.41 -8.82
C LEU A 40 2.45 -5.78 -10.26
N GLU A 41 2.52 -4.83 -11.18
CA GLU A 41 2.22 -5.10 -12.59
C GLU A 41 3.39 -5.77 -13.32
N PHE A 42 3.09 -6.41 -14.45
CA PHE A 42 4.11 -7.04 -15.28
C PHE A 42 5.10 -5.99 -15.82
N ASN A 43 6.41 -6.26 -15.69
CA ASN A 43 7.50 -5.34 -16.02
C ASN A 43 7.53 -4.03 -15.20
N GLU A 44 6.85 -3.98 -14.06
CA GLU A 44 6.91 -2.84 -13.16
C GLU A 44 8.04 -3.03 -12.12
N SER A 45 8.79 -1.95 -11.83
CA SER A 45 9.73 -1.96 -10.69
C SER A 45 8.96 -1.75 -9.39
N TRP A 46 9.53 -2.19 -8.26
CA TRP A 46 8.91 -1.98 -6.96
C TRP A 46 8.67 -0.48 -6.66
N GLU A 47 9.62 0.37 -7.04
CA GLU A 47 9.50 1.83 -6.93
C GLU A 47 8.46 2.40 -7.89
N GLY A 48 8.32 1.82 -9.09
CA GLY A 48 7.28 2.19 -10.05
C GLY A 48 5.89 1.95 -9.47
N CYS A 49 5.66 0.73 -8.98
CA CYS A 49 4.41 0.34 -8.34
C CYS A 49 4.11 1.22 -7.13
N ALA A 50 5.08 1.45 -6.25
CA ALA A 50 4.90 2.33 -5.09
C ALA A 50 4.46 3.74 -5.47
N ARG A 51 5.06 4.31 -6.53
CA ARG A 51 4.69 5.65 -7.02
C ARG A 51 3.30 5.67 -7.64
N ARG A 52 2.97 4.65 -8.45
CA ARG A 52 1.68 4.52 -9.13
C ARG A 52 0.56 4.39 -8.11
N GLU A 53 0.60 3.36 -7.27
CA GLU A 53 -0.42 3.06 -6.27
C GLU A 53 -0.60 4.21 -5.27
N THR A 54 0.50 4.78 -4.76
CA THR A 54 0.41 5.94 -3.86
C THR A 54 -0.34 7.10 -4.51
N LYS A 55 -0.02 7.39 -5.78
CA LYS A 55 -0.66 8.48 -6.51
C LYS A 55 -2.13 8.17 -6.81
N GLU A 56 -2.43 6.94 -7.23
CA GLU A 56 -3.77 6.46 -7.55
C GLU A 56 -4.70 6.48 -6.34
N GLU A 57 -4.23 6.09 -5.16
CA GLU A 57 -5.07 5.95 -3.96
C GLU A 57 -5.14 7.21 -3.09
N THR A 58 -4.07 8.02 -3.07
CA THR A 58 -3.91 9.13 -2.10
C THR A 58 -3.71 10.51 -2.74
N GLY A 59 -3.40 10.58 -4.03
CA GLY A 59 -3.11 11.83 -4.74
C GLY A 59 -1.72 12.45 -4.48
N ILE A 60 -0.89 11.85 -3.61
CA ILE A 60 0.43 12.42 -3.25
C ILE A 60 1.57 11.81 -4.06
N HIS A 61 2.70 12.51 -4.05
CA HIS A 61 3.98 12.05 -4.59
C HIS A 61 4.95 11.70 -3.46
N ILE A 62 5.82 10.71 -3.74
CA ILE A 62 6.81 10.18 -2.80
C ILE A 62 8.22 10.21 -3.41
N LYS A 63 9.24 10.19 -2.55
CA LYS A 63 10.66 10.15 -2.92
C LYS A 63 11.47 9.26 -1.97
N ASN A 64 12.77 9.10 -2.25
CA ASN A 64 13.69 8.31 -1.42
C ASN A 64 13.19 6.89 -1.10
N ILE A 65 12.65 6.23 -2.13
CA ILE A 65 12.03 4.92 -2.03
C ILE A 65 13.10 3.87 -1.71
N ARG A 66 12.85 3.03 -0.71
CA ARG A 66 13.80 2.03 -0.19
C ARG A 66 13.07 0.78 0.29
N PHE A 67 13.59 -0.40 -0.09
CA PHE A 67 13.09 -1.68 0.40
C PHE A 67 13.24 -1.79 1.92
N VAL A 68 12.25 -2.39 2.59
CA VAL A 68 12.29 -2.67 4.03
C VAL A 68 12.31 -4.16 4.30
N THR A 69 11.27 -4.87 3.86
CA THR A 69 11.08 -6.29 4.14
C THR A 69 10.10 -6.90 3.14
N ALA A 70 9.98 -8.23 3.17
CA ALA A 70 8.93 -8.96 2.49
C ALA A 70 8.27 -9.95 3.44
N THR A 71 6.99 -10.21 3.20
CA THR A 71 6.17 -11.11 4.02
C THR A 71 5.50 -12.16 3.13
N ASN A 72 5.11 -13.27 3.76
CA ASN A 72 4.39 -14.36 3.12
C ASN A 72 3.02 -14.49 3.79
N ASP A 73 2.01 -13.92 3.15
CA ASP A 73 0.69 -13.70 3.72
C ASP A 73 -0.29 -14.74 3.17
N ILE A 74 -0.68 -15.68 4.03
CA ILE A 74 -1.61 -16.77 3.69
C ILE A 74 -2.95 -16.51 4.37
N PHE A 75 -3.96 -16.20 3.57
CA PHE A 75 -5.32 -15.92 3.99
C PHE A 75 -6.21 -17.13 3.65
N GLU A 76 -6.23 -18.14 4.53
CA GLU A 76 -6.89 -19.43 4.27
C GLU A 76 -8.40 -19.29 4.02
N LYS A 77 -9.08 -18.43 4.80
CA LYS A 77 -10.54 -18.24 4.69
C LYS A 77 -10.92 -17.60 3.35
N GLU A 78 -10.11 -16.66 2.90
CA GLU A 78 -10.27 -15.88 1.67
C GLU A 78 -9.71 -16.61 0.44
N LYS A 79 -9.01 -17.74 0.65
CA LYS A 79 -8.27 -18.50 -0.38
C LYS A 79 -7.30 -17.61 -1.16
N LYS A 80 -6.62 -16.70 -0.45
CA LYS A 80 -5.64 -15.77 -1.01
C LYS A 80 -4.25 -16.07 -0.45
N HIS A 81 -3.24 -15.93 -1.29
CA HIS A 81 -1.84 -16.03 -0.92
C HIS A 81 -1.08 -14.90 -1.60
N TYR A 82 -0.48 -14.03 -0.79
CA TYR A 82 0.34 -12.92 -1.25
C TYR A 82 1.78 -13.06 -0.75
N ILE A 83 2.71 -12.64 -1.61
CA ILE A 83 4.01 -12.14 -1.18
C ILE A 83 3.91 -10.62 -1.19
N THR A 84 3.96 -10.00 -0.02
CA THR A 84 3.88 -8.54 0.10
C THR A 84 5.26 -7.97 0.35
N ILE A 85 5.73 -7.13 -0.58
CA ILE A 85 6.99 -6.40 -0.47
C ILE A 85 6.67 -5.03 0.15
N TYR A 86 7.26 -4.76 1.30
CA TYR A 86 7.11 -3.49 1.99
C TYR A 86 8.26 -2.56 1.65
N ILE A 87 7.87 -1.36 1.23
CA ILE A 87 8.79 -0.31 0.79
C ILE A 87 8.52 0.91 1.67
N MET A 88 9.57 1.62 2.02
CA MET A 88 9.47 2.88 2.73
C MET A 88 9.80 4.01 1.78
N ALA A 89 9.11 5.13 1.92
CA ALA A 89 9.34 6.32 1.12
C ALA A 89 9.09 7.57 1.96
N ASP A 90 9.71 8.67 1.56
CA ASP A 90 9.47 9.96 2.19
C ASP A 90 8.37 10.68 1.39
N TYR A 91 7.45 11.34 2.10
CA TYR A 91 6.50 12.26 1.47
C TYR A 91 7.25 13.34 0.69
N ASP A 92 6.77 13.65 -0.52
CA ASP A 92 7.34 14.71 -1.34
C ASP A 92 6.39 15.91 -1.43
N VAL A 93 5.30 15.77 -2.17
CA VAL A 93 4.32 16.84 -2.45
C VAL A 93 2.92 16.29 -2.64
N GLY A 94 1.91 17.16 -2.58
CA GLY A 94 0.50 16.82 -2.81
C GLY A 94 -0.36 16.93 -1.56
N GLU A 95 -1.67 16.95 -1.75
CA GLU A 95 -2.64 16.90 -0.66
C GLU A 95 -3.22 15.49 -0.60
N VAL A 96 -3.26 14.91 0.60
CA VAL A 96 -3.82 13.56 0.79
C VAL A 96 -5.32 13.62 0.56
N GLN A 97 -5.81 12.81 -0.38
CA GLN A 97 -7.21 12.70 -0.73
C GLN A 97 -7.60 11.22 -0.84
N VAL A 98 -8.85 10.89 -0.51
CA VAL A 98 -9.39 9.56 -0.76
C VAL A 98 -9.78 9.50 -2.24
N MET A 99 -8.89 8.95 -3.07
CA MET A 99 -9.10 8.86 -4.51
C MET A 99 -10.02 7.68 -4.90
N GLU A 100 -10.10 6.67 -4.03
CA GLU A 100 -10.91 5.45 -4.20
C GLU A 100 -11.89 5.27 -3.02
N PRO A 101 -12.97 6.08 -2.93
CA PRO A 101 -13.90 6.12 -1.79
C PRO A 101 -14.72 4.84 -1.57
N GLU A 102 -14.69 3.92 -2.53
CA GLU A 102 -15.26 2.59 -2.43
C GLU A 102 -14.36 1.60 -1.69
N LYS A 103 -13.03 1.84 -1.67
CA LYS A 103 -12.01 0.96 -1.05
C LYS A 103 -11.43 1.53 0.25
N CYS A 104 -11.42 2.84 0.41
CA CYS A 104 -10.82 3.53 1.56
C CYS A 104 -11.80 4.56 2.15
N GLU A 105 -11.91 4.58 3.48
CA GLU A 105 -12.77 5.54 4.20
C GLU A 105 -12.02 6.87 4.45
N THR A 106 -10.77 6.79 4.88
CA THR A 106 -9.93 7.94 5.24
C THR A 106 -8.45 7.58 5.18
N TRP A 107 -7.61 8.59 5.00
CA TRP A 107 -6.16 8.52 5.11
C TRP A 107 -5.68 9.45 6.23
N ASP A 108 -4.96 8.91 7.20
CA ASP A 108 -4.55 9.65 8.40
C ASP A 108 -3.07 9.40 8.75
N TRP A 109 -2.46 10.38 9.42
CA TRP A 109 -1.06 10.34 9.84
C TRP A 109 -0.92 9.87 11.28
N PHE A 110 -0.24 8.75 11.49
CA PHE A 110 -0.05 8.13 12.81
C PHE A 110 1.40 8.21 13.27
N HIS A 111 1.60 8.31 14.58
CA HIS A 111 2.92 8.06 15.16
C HIS A 111 3.26 6.58 15.04
N TRP A 112 4.48 6.29 14.62
CA TRP A 112 5.06 4.95 14.60
C TRP A 112 5.63 4.60 15.97
#